data_AF-A0A2E3RBX8-F1
#
_entry.id   AF-A0A2E3RBX8-F1
#
_cell.length_a   1.000
_cell.length_b   1.000
_cell.length_c   1.000
_cell.angle_alpha   90.00
_cell.angle_beta   90.00
_cell.angle_gamma   90.00
#
_symmetry.space_group_name_H-M   'P 1'
#
loop_
_entity.id
_entity.type
_entity.pdbx_description
1 polymer ?
#
loop_
_entity_poly.entity_id
_entity_poly.type
_entity_poly.pdbx_seq_one_letter_code
_entity_poly.pdbx_strand_id
1 'polypeptide(L)'
;MRLQNVLLRCLLCFVVSPGLVFASEHPQKKTSVKNLILMIGDGMGPQQMGLLTTYARQAPNSQYKDRKTALEQAMDEGIIGLIRTSPPGVLVTDSAAAATQLASGMAAGAEMVGIDASGNRVETILEKAQSADKAVGLVTDTRLTHGTPAAFATHRPHRSEENAIATDLVASDIDVLLGGGLRNWIPQQSGKKSSAAETEIRHLIGDAYAFSSKRKDNRNLLLEARLDGYQLVFDRDALSRVKSGKVLGLFGNEAMSDAITCRTSGDACREPTLAEMTGKALQLLSEGENGFFLMVEAGQIDWACHNNDTGSLLAEMLRMDRALQVILDWMQDREDTLLVVTADHETGGFGFSYSGSNLPTPQILPGAAFKDRTHQPDFNFGRPATLDRLQRQKEGYFSIFRKFDALEKDEQTPTRLASMINQAMDFRITEDQAEKILRRGPNPLYAKDHRYLGDKESPRVNDYADFYVFGDNVRMNLLARAVAAEQNVVWATGTHTSTPVIAVAVGPEHASQPYGTMMHATDLGKQMQSTLLGR
;
A
#
# COMPACT_ATOMS: atom_id res chain seq x y z
N MET A 1 -63.66 -26.96 -65.54
CA MET A 1 -64.04 -25.71 -64.84
C MET A 1 -62.76 -25.09 -64.27
N ARG A 2 -62.54 -23.81 -64.59
CA ARG A 2 -61.54 -22.82 -64.13
C ARG A 2 -60.62 -23.11 -62.92
N LEU A 3 -59.37 -22.63 -63.09
CA LEU A 3 -58.45 -21.97 -62.12
C LEU A 3 -57.83 -22.83 -60.98
N GLN A 4 -56.62 -22.65 -60.46
CA GLN A 4 -55.40 -21.86 -60.76
C GLN A 4 -54.33 -22.23 -59.69
N ASN A 5 -53.05 -22.09 -60.07
CA ASN A 5 -51.84 -21.76 -59.28
C ASN A 5 -51.41 -22.62 -58.05
N VAL A 6 -50.25 -23.29 -57.91
CA VAL A 6 -48.86 -23.23 -58.44
C VAL A 6 -47.83 -22.77 -57.38
N LEU A 7 -46.72 -23.52 -57.31
CA LEU A 7 -45.37 -23.23 -56.74
C LEU A 7 -45.23 -23.28 -55.20
N LEU A 8 -44.14 -23.72 -54.54
CA LEU A 8 -42.78 -24.24 -54.82
C LEU A 8 -42.27 -24.66 -53.40
N ARG A 9 -41.37 -25.62 -53.12
CA ARG A 9 -39.91 -25.58 -53.38
C ARG A 9 -39.23 -26.77 -52.68
N CYS A 10 -38.23 -27.31 -53.36
CA CYS A 10 -37.55 -28.58 -53.13
C CYS A 10 -36.72 -28.67 -51.83
N LEU A 11 -36.73 -29.87 -51.25
CA LEU A 11 -35.78 -30.35 -50.25
C LEU A 11 -34.55 -30.93 -50.99
N LEU A 12 -33.37 -30.34 -50.84
CA LEU A 12 -32.11 -30.94 -51.31
C LEU A 12 -31.31 -31.39 -50.08
N CYS A 13 -31.13 -32.70 -49.96
CA CYS A 13 -30.28 -33.32 -48.95
C CYS A 13 -28.80 -33.13 -49.33
N PHE A 14 -28.00 -32.52 -48.45
CA PHE A 14 -26.54 -32.56 -48.52
C PHE A 14 -26.02 -33.61 -47.53
N VAL A 15 -25.30 -34.59 -48.09
CA VAL A 15 -24.52 -35.60 -47.37
C VAL A 15 -23.25 -34.94 -46.85
N VAL A 16 -23.02 -34.96 -45.54
CA VAL A 16 -21.77 -34.51 -44.90
C VAL A 16 -20.95 -35.74 -44.51
N SER A 17 -19.78 -35.89 -45.12
CA SER A 17 -18.73 -36.84 -44.69
C SER A 17 -18.07 -36.37 -43.39
N PRO A 18 -17.73 -37.27 -42.46
CA PRO A 18 -16.96 -36.92 -41.27
C PRO A 18 -15.46 -36.90 -41.63
N GLY A 19 -14.93 -35.72 -41.92
CA GLY A 19 -13.48 -35.49 -41.91
C GLY A 19 -13.00 -35.28 -40.49
N LEU A 20 -12.22 -36.23 -39.95
CA LEU A 20 -11.45 -36.04 -38.72
C LEU A 20 -10.42 -34.92 -38.97
N VAL A 21 -10.66 -33.74 -38.42
CA VAL A 21 -9.66 -32.67 -38.33
C VAL A 21 -8.84 -32.95 -37.07
N PHE A 22 -7.65 -33.52 -37.24
CA PHE A 22 -6.62 -33.45 -36.21
C PHE A 22 -6.16 -31.99 -36.15
N ALA A 23 -6.66 -31.23 -35.18
CA ALA A 23 -6.05 -29.97 -34.83
C ALA A 23 -4.64 -30.30 -34.31
N SER A 24 -3.61 -29.93 -35.06
CA SER A 24 -2.24 -29.93 -34.55
C SER A 24 -2.16 -28.85 -33.49
N GLU A 25 -2.23 -29.22 -32.22
CA GLU A 25 -1.71 -28.38 -31.14
C GLU A 25 -0.21 -28.20 -31.40
N HIS A 26 0.16 -27.10 -32.03
CA HIS A 26 1.52 -26.63 -31.94
C HIS A 26 1.79 -26.37 -30.45
N PRO A 27 2.79 -27.01 -29.82
CA PRO A 27 3.13 -26.69 -28.46
C PRO A 27 3.47 -25.20 -28.41
N GLN A 28 2.61 -24.40 -27.76
CA GLN A 28 2.94 -23.02 -27.45
C GLN A 28 4.29 -23.07 -26.74
N LYS A 29 5.29 -22.43 -27.34
CA LYS A 29 6.61 -22.31 -26.76
C LYS A 29 6.40 -21.53 -25.45
N LYS A 30 6.38 -22.22 -24.31
CA LYS A 30 6.24 -21.58 -22.99
C LYS A 30 7.30 -20.49 -22.89
N THR A 31 6.89 -19.23 -22.99
CA THR A 31 7.77 -18.09 -22.77
C THR A 31 8.17 -18.11 -21.29
N SER A 32 9.45 -18.27 -21.00
CA SER A 32 9.93 -18.27 -19.62
C SER A 32 9.77 -16.88 -19.02
N VAL A 33 9.14 -16.78 -17.85
CA VAL A 33 9.09 -15.53 -17.07
C VAL A 33 10.50 -15.11 -16.71
N LYS A 34 10.92 -13.94 -17.19
CA LYS A 34 12.22 -13.32 -16.88
C LYS A 34 12.10 -12.29 -15.77
N ASN A 35 10.95 -11.60 -15.70
CA ASN A 35 10.71 -10.48 -14.80
C ASN A 35 9.58 -10.82 -13.82
N LEU A 36 9.80 -10.57 -12.54
CA LEU A 36 8.73 -10.64 -11.54
C LEU A 36 8.63 -9.32 -10.79
N ILE A 37 7.43 -8.74 -10.83
CA ILE A 37 7.11 -7.51 -10.10
C ILE A 37 6.11 -7.88 -9.00
N LEU A 38 6.50 -7.65 -7.76
CA LEU A 38 5.62 -7.80 -6.60
C LEU A 38 5.20 -6.41 -6.13
N MET A 39 3.90 -6.12 -6.16
CA MET A 39 3.34 -4.89 -5.61
C MET A 39 2.58 -5.19 -4.33
N ILE A 40 3.00 -4.59 -3.21
CA ILE A 40 2.38 -4.75 -1.90
C ILE A 40 1.67 -3.44 -1.52
N GLY A 41 0.36 -3.49 -1.31
CA GLY A 41 -0.34 -2.46 -0.53
C GLY A 41 -0.34 -2.87 0.94
N ASP A 42 0.51 -2.25 1.77
CA ASP A 42 0.58 -2.58 3.20
C ASP A 42 -0.78 -2.28 3.85
N GLY A 43 -1.38 -3.25 4.54
CA GLY A 43 -2.73 -3.11 5.12
C GLY A 43 -3.90 -3.09 4.12
N MET A 44 -3.67 -3.38 2.84
CA MET A 44 -4.68 -3.35 1.77
C MET A 44 -5.52 -4.64 1.69
N GLY A 45 -6.40 -4.86 2.67
CA GLY A 45 -7.39 -5.93 2.60
C GLY A 45 -8.47 -5.72 1.52
N PRO A 46 -9.38 -6.70 1.36
CA PRO A 46 -10.54 -6.57 0.47
C PRO A 46 -11.38 -5.30 0.72
N GLN A 47 -11.43 -4.83 1.97
CA GLN A 47 -12.17 -3.64 2.36
C GLN A 47 -11.58 -2.37 1.73
N GLN A 48 -10.25 -2.22 1.72
CA GLN A 48 -9.52 -1.11 1.13
C GLN A 48 -9.65 -1.13 -0.40
N MET A 49 -9.57 -2.31 -1.03
CA MET A 49 -9.88 -2.48 -2.46
C MET A 49 -11.32 -2.07 -2.79
N GLY A 50 -12.28 -2.43 -1.92
CA GLY A 50 -13.68 -2.04 -2.02
C GLY A 50 -13.90 -0.52 -1.95
N LEU A 51 -13.13 0.20 -1.12
CA LEU A 51 -13.14 1.66 -1.07
C LEU A 51 -12.70 2.27 -2.40
N LEU A 52 -11.57 1.80 -2.97
CA LEU A 52 -11.06 2.32 -4.24
C LEU A 52 -12.05 2.10 -5.38
N THR A 53 -12.56 0.87 -5.53
CA THR A 53 -13.49 0.53 -6.61
C THR A 53 -14.83 1.23 -6.45
N THR A 54 -15.35 1.35 -5.23
CA THR A 54 -16.59 2.10 -4.94
C THR A 54 -16.40 3.59 -5.24
N TYR A 55 -15.27 4.20 -4.85
CA TYR A 55 -14.94 5.57 -5.25
C TYR A 55 -14.92 5.69 -6.77
N ALA A 56 -14.17 4.82 -7.46
CA ALA A 56 -14.01 4.89 -8.90
C ALA A 56 -15.35 4.81 -9.66
N ARG A 57 -16.25 3.93 -9.23
CA ARG A 57 -17.53 3.64 -9.89
C ARG A 57 -18.68 4.55 -9.48
N GLN A 58 -18.73 4.97 -8.22
CA GLN A 58 -19.92 5.62 -7.65
C GLN A 58 -19.71 7.09 -7.28
N ALA A 59 -18.48 7.56 -7.08
CA ALA A 59 -18.25 8.96 -6.69
C ALA A 59 -18.70 9.91 -7.83
N PRO A 60 -19.59 10.88 -7.56
CA PRO A 60 -20.12 11.77 -8.60
C PRO A 60 -19.05 12.53 -9.39
N ASN A 61 -17.90 12.81 -8.76
CA ASN A 61 -16.76 13.49 -9.38
C ASN A 61 -15.50 12.59 -9.41
N SER A 62 -15.69 11.27 -9.52
CA SER A 62 -14.60 10.31 -9.73
C SER A 62 -13.70 10.71 -10.90
N GLN A 63 -12.38 10.53 -10.73
CA GLN A 63 -11.41 10.67 -11.83
C GLN A 63 -11.40 9.47 -12.81
N TYR A 64 -12.23 8.44 -12.55
CA TYR A 64 -12.32 7.20 -13.32
C TYR A 64 -13.67 7.04 -14.05
N LYS A 65 -14.42 8.12 -14.30
CA LYS A 65 -15.76 8.06 -14.92
C LYS A 65 -15.80 7.19 -16.20
N ASP A 66 -14.79 7.34 -17.05
CA ASP A 66 -14.76 6.72 -18.38
C ASP A 66 -13.72 5.58 -18.50
N ARG A 67 -13.14 5.13 -17.39
CA ARG A 67 -12.11 4.07 -17.41
C ARG A 67 -12.11 3.21 -16.15
N LYS A 68 -11.49 2.03 -16.23
CA LYS A 68 -11.20 1.18 -15.08
C LYS A 68 -10.01 1.70 -14.28
N THR A 69 -10.00 1.49 -12.96
CA THR A 69 -8.77 1.64 -12.17
C THR A 69 -7.73 0.63 -12.65
N ALA A 70 -6.46 0.86 -12.35
CA ALA A 70 -5.43 -0.12 -12.68
C ALA A 70 -5.65 -1.43 -11.89
N LEU A 71 -6.15 -1.33 -10.66
CA LEU A 71 -6.55 -2.51 -9.87
C LEU A 71 -7.66 -3.30 -10.56
N GLU A 72 -8.72 -2.64 -11.06
CA GLU A 72 -9.79 -3.32 -11.80
C GLU A 72 -9.27 -3.95 -13.09
N GLN A 73 -8.40 -3.26 -13.85
CA GLN A 73 -7.77 -3.82 -15.05
C GLN A 73 -6.96 -5.08 -14.72
N ALA A 74 -6.11 -5.02 -13.69
CA ALA A 74 -5.34 -6.17 -13.23
C ALA A 74 -6.25 -7.35 -12.81
N MET A 75 -7.39 -7.06 -12.17
CA MET A 75 -8.36 -8.09 -11.76
C MET A 75 -9.12 -8.70 -12.94
N ASP A 76 -9.40 -7.93 -13.99
CA ASP A 76 -10.07 -8.43 -15.20
C ASP A 76 -9.15 -9.32 -16.05
N GLU A 77 -7.87 -8.96 -16.14
CA GLU A 77 -6.87 -9.63 -16.98
C GLU A 77 -6.13 -10.75 -16.25
N GLY A 78 -6.07 -10.66 -14.92
CA GLY A 78 -5.30 -11.56 -14.07
C GLY A 78 -6.11 -12.69 -13.41
N ILE A 79 -5.39 -13.48 -12.63
CA ILE A 79 -5.93 -14.56 -11.82
C ILE A 79 -5.99 -14.10 -10.36
N ILE A 80 -7.15 -14.30 -9.72
CA ILE A 80 -7.42 -13.83 -8.35
C ILE A 80 -7.36 -15.00 -7.36
N GLY A 81 -6.58 -14.82 -6.29
CA GLY A 81 -6.46 -15.75 -5.16
C GLY A 81 -6.73 -15.10 -3.82
N LEU A 82 -6.90 -15.92 -2.78
CA LEU A 82 -7.05 -15.49 -1.39
C LEU A 82 -5.88 -15.97 -0.54
N ILE A 83 -5.25 -15.05 0.19
CA ILE A 83 -4.00 -15.29 0.90
C ILE A 83 -4.22 -15.13 2.39
N ARG A 84 -4.00 -16.21 3.14
CA ARG A 84 -3.87 -16.16 4.61
C ARG A 84 -2.48 -15.64 4.97
N THR A 85 -2.39 -14.76 5.96
CA THR A 85 -1.16 -14.00 6.24
C THR A 85 -0.53 -14.32 7.59
N SER A 86 -1.31 -14.90 8.51
CA SER A 86 -0.90 -15.12 9.91
C SER A 86 0.23 -16.14 10.06
N PRO A 87 1.34 -15.80 10.74
CA PRO A 87 2.41 -16.74 11.00
C PRO A 87 2.00 -17.88 11.95
N PRO A 88 2.77 -18.98 12.03
CA PRO A 88 2.50 -20.07 12.95
C PRO A 88 2.45 -19.61 14.40
N GLY A 89 1.44 -20.06 15.15
CA GLY A 89 1.28 -19.78 16.58
C GLY A 89 0.65 -18.43 16.92
N VAL A 90 0.34 -17.59 15.92
CA VAL A 90 -0.37 -16.31 16.11
C VAL A 90 -1.55 -16.18 15.15
N LEU A 91 -2.57 -15.39 15.51
CA LEU A 91 -3.78 -15.20 14.70
C LEU A 91 -3.68 -14.00 13.75
N VAL A 92 -2.84 -13.02 14.07
CA VAL A 92 -2.70 -11.77 13.32
C VAL A 92 -1.21 -11.55 13.06
N THR A 93 -0.87 -11.18 11.84
CA THR A 93 0.51 -10.89 11.44
C THR A 93 0.84 -9.41 11.67
N ASP A 94 2.12 -9.09 11.62
CA ASP A 94 2.63 -7.75 11.33
C ASP A 94 3.33 -7.72 9.96
N SER A 95 3.59 -6.51 9.43
CA SER A 95 4.22 -6.32 8.12
C SER A 95 5.56 -7.04 7.95
N ALA A 96 6.41 -7.09 9.00
CA ALA A 96 7.73 -7.72 8.88
C ALA A 96 7.64 -9.24 8.73
N ALA A 97 6.80 -9.88 9.54
CA ALA A 97 6.58 -11.32 9.44
C ALA A 97 5.87 -11.69 8.12
N ALA A 98 4.85 -10.91 7.72
CA ALA A 98 4.14 -11.12 6.47
C ALA A 98 5.07 -10.97 5.25
N ALA A 99 5.83 -9.89 5.18
CA ALA A 99 6.80 -9.67 4.11
C ALA A 99 7.92 -10.72 4.11
N THR A 100 8.37 -11.19 5.27
CA THR A 100 9.35 -12.29 5.35
C THR A 100 8.80 -13.58 4.78
N GLN A 101 7.51 -13.89 5.04
CA GLN A 101 6.85 -15.07 4.47
C GLN A 101 6.69 -14.96 2.95
N LEU A 102 6.35 -13.78 2.44
CA LEU A 102 6.29 -13.50 1.00
C LEU A 102 7.66 -13.59 0.33
N ALA A 103 8.68 -13.02 0.96
CA ALA A 103 10.03 -12.94 0.42
C ALA A 103 10.72 -14.31 0.41
N SER A 104 10.59 -15.09 1.49
CA SER A 104 11.32 -16.35 1.66
C SER A 104 10.52 -17.59 1.27
N GLY A 105 9.19 -17.53 1.28
CA GLY A 105 8.33 -18.71 1.19
C GLY A 105 8.35 -19.58 2.45
N MET A 106 8.92 -19.09 3.56
CA MET A 106 9.03 -19.80 4.84
C MET A 106 8.29 -19.05 5.95
N ALA A 107 7.79 -19.78 6.92
CA ALA A 107 7.14 -19.19 8.09
C ALA A 107 8.14 -18.36 8.90
N ALA A 108 7.74 -17.15 9.32
CA ALA A 108 8.51 -16.25 10.17
C ALA A 108 7.85 -16.11 11.55
N GLY A 109 8.60 -15.64 12.55
CA GLY A 109 8.01 -15.17 13.81
C GLY A 109 7.48 -13.73 13.67
N ALA A 110 6.58 -13.32 14.56
CA ALA A 110 6.11 -11.93 14.62
C ALA A 110 7.30 -10.96 14.77
N GLU A 111 7.23 -9.85 14.04
CA GLU A 111 8.21 -8.75 13.99
C GLU A 111 9.61 -9.12 13.47
N MET A 112 9.81 -10.37 13.04
CA MET A 112 11.08 -10.85 12.46
C MET A 112 11.23 -10.42 11.00
N VAL A 113 12.49 -10.22 10.57
CA VAL A 113 12.83 -9.74 9.23
C VAL A 113 13.77 -10.75 8.57
N GLY A 114 13.38 -11.38 7.47
CA GLY A 114 14.24 -12.26 6.66
C GLY A 114 14.77 -13.51 7.37
N ILE A 115 14.16 -13.91 8.50
CA ILE A 115 14.52 -15.12 9.25
C ILE A 115 13.29 -16.01 9.43
N ASP A 116 13.50 -17.32 9.52
CA ASP A 116 12.42 -18.26 9.80
C ASP A 116 11.95 -18.16 11.26
N ALA A 117 10.85 -18.85 11.59
CA ALA A 117 10.30 -18.90 12.94
C ALA A 117 11.24 -19.49 14.01
N SER A 118 12.37 -20.10 13.61
CA SER A 118 13.43 -20.58 14.50
C SER A 118 14.59 -19.58 14.63
N GLY A 119 14.53 -18.45 13.93
CA GLY A 119 15.56 -17.42 13.92
C GLY A 119 16.72 -17.67 12.95
N ASN A 120 16.59 -18.64 12.03
CA ASN A 120 17.62 -18.90 11.04
C ASN A 120 17.47 -17.95 9.85
N ARG A 121 18.60 -17.48 9.30
CA ARG A 121 18.63 -16.78 8.02
C ARG A 121 17.98 -17.64 6.94
N VAL A 122 17.04 -17.06 6.20
CA VAL A 122 16.43 -17.68 5.02
C VAL A 122 16.74 -16.86 3.78
N GLU A 123 17.03 -17.53 2.68
CA GLU A 123 17.31 -16.88 1.40
C GLU A 123 16.01 -16.34 0.79
N THR A 124 16.00 -15.06 0.45
CA THR A 124 14.82 -14.37 -0.09
C THR A 124 14.72 -14.54 -1.61
N ILE A 125 13.55 -14.22 -2.19
CA ILE A 125 13.37 -14.18 -3.64
C ILE A 125 14.31 -13.17 -4.32
N LEU A 126 14.61 -12.06 -3.65
CA LEU A 126 15.53 -11.03 -4.15
C LEU A 126 16.96 -11.60 -4.21
N GLU A 127 17.42 -12.25 -3.14
CA GLU A 127 18.75 -12.86 -3.09
C GLU A 127 18.90 -14.01 -4.09
N LYS A 128 17.83 -14.80 -4.26
CA LYS A 128 17.77 -15.84 -5.30
C LYS A 128 17.80 -15.26 -6.71
N ALA A 129 17.15 -14.12 -6.93
CA ALA A 129 17.18 -13.42 -8.20
C ALA A 129 18.60 -12.89 -8.49
N GLN A 130 19.26 -12.27 -7.52
CA GLN A 130 20.66 -11.85 -7.64
C GLN A 130 21.59 -13.03 -7.93
N SER A 131 21.42 -14.15 -7.22
CA SER A 131 22.21 -15.38 -7.46
C SER A 131 21.95 -16.02 -8.83
N ALA A 132 20.88 -15.61 -9.51
CA ALA A 132 20.55 -15.98 -10.89
C ALA A 132 20.92 -14.88 -11.90
N ASP A 133 21.81 -13.95 -11.53
CA ASP A 133 22.29 -12.81 -12.32
C ASP A 133 21.16 -11.91 -12.84
N LYS A 134 20.04 -11.83 -12.12
CA LYS A 134 18.94 -10.91 -12.40
C LYS A 134 19.15 -9.59 -11.65
N ALA A 135 18.74 -8.49 -12.27
CA ALA A 135 18.73 -7.20 -11.58
C ALA A 135 17.66 -7.20 -10.47
N VAL A 136 17.87 -6.43 -9.41
CA VAL A 136 16.93 -6.37 -8.28
C VAL A 136 16.66 -4.96 -7.77
N GLY A 137 15.43 -4.71 -7.34
CA GLY A 137 15.08 -3.42 -6.76
C GLY A 137 13.98 -3.46 -5.70
N LEU A 138 14.04 -2.46 -4.82
CA LEU A 138 13.05 -2.17 -3.78
C LEU A 138 12.61 -0.71 -3.90
N VAL A 139 11.30 -0.50 -4.00
CA VAL A 139 10.65 0.81 -4.05
C VAL A 139 9.60 0.89 -2.95
N THR A 140 9.57 1.97 -2.18
CA THR A 140 8.57 2.19 -1.13
C THR A 140 8.30 3.68 -0.90
N ASP A 141 7.07 4.04 -0.56
CA ASP A 141 6.75 5.39 -0.05
C ASP A 141 6.91 5.52 1.48
N THR A 142 7.38 4.47 2.17
CA THR A 142 7.74 4.53 3.59
C THR A 142 9.23 4.81 3.77
N ARG A 143 9.95 3.96 4.51
CA ARG A 143 11.41 4.01 4.66
C ARG A 143 11.98 2.75 4.04
N LEU A 144 13.14 2.84 3.38
CA LEU A 144 13.83 1.65 2.88
C LEU A 144 14.13 0.61 3.99
N THR A 145 14.25 1.06 5.23
CA THR A 145 14.47 0.22 6.42
C THR A 145 13.19 -0.26 7.10
N HIS A 146 12.01 0.05 6.54
CA HIS A 146 10.73 -0.41 7.09
C HIS A 146 10.56 -1.93 6.94
N GLY A 147 9.65 -2.52 7.71
CA GLY A 147 9.52 -3.98 7.83
C GLY A 147 9.37 -4.69 6.48
N THR A 148 8.54 -4.14 5.60
CA THR A 148 8.25 -4.71 4.28
C THR A 148 9.47 -4.75 3.37
N PRO A 149 10.12 -3.62 2.98
CA PRO A 149 11.31 -3.67 2.13
C PRO A 149 12.48 -4.40 2.79
N ALA A 150 12.67 -4.22 4.10
CA ALA A 150 13.76 -4.87 4.82
C ALA A 150 13.73 -6.40 4.73
N ALA A 151 12.54 -7.00 4.74
CA ALA A 151 12.36 -8.45 4.72
C ALA A 151 12.84 -9.12 3.42
N PHE A 152 13.01 -8.36 2.33
CA PHE A 152 13.49 -8.89 1.06
C PHE A 152 15.01 -8.95 0.96
N ALA A 153 15.76 -8.26 1.82
CA ALA A 153 17.20 -8.11 1.62
C ALA A 153 18.05 -8.11 2.90
N THR A 154 17.42 -8.28 4.07
CA THR A 154 18.10 -8.23 5.37
C THR A 154 17.58 -9.31 6.31
N HIS A 155 18.34 -9.63 7.35
CA HIS A 155 18.02 -10.72 8.28
C HIS A 155 18.21 -10.26 9.72
N ARG A 156 17.12 -9.88 10.37
CA ARG A 156 17.14 -9.27 11.71
C ARG A 156 16.14 -9.92 12.66
N PRO A 157 16.51 -10.06 13.95
CA PRO A 157 15.59 -10.56 14.97
C PRO A 157 14.32 -9.72 15.10
N HIS A 158 14.41 -8.42 14.82
CA HIS A 158 13.31 -7.49 15.06
C HIS A 158 13.32 -6.31 14.09
N ARG A 159 12.13 -5.94 13.58
CA ARG A 159 11.91 -4.82 12.64
C ARG A 159 12.33 -3.45 13.16
N SER A 160 12.52 -3.28 14.46
CA SER A 160 13.01 -2.01 15.03
C SER A 160 14.50 -1.75 14.81
N GLU A 161 15.28 -2.74 14.35
CA GLU A 161 16.72 -2.61 14.12
C GLU A 161 17.06 -1.82 12.85
N GLU A 162 16.31 -0.75 12.52
CA GLU A 162 16.40 -0.01 11.25
C GLU A 162 17.83 0.49 10.91
N ASN A 163 18.65 0.84 11.90
CA ASN A 163 20.05 1.23 11.65
C ASN A 163 20.93 0.08 11.16
N ALA A 164 20.67 -1.12 11.67
CA ALA A 164 21.38 -2.34 11.29
C ALA A 164 20.84 -2.87 9.95
N ILE A 165 19.52 -2.77 9.72
CA ILE A 165 18.87 -3.00 8.42
C ILE A 165 19.50 -2.09 7.35
N ALA A 166 19.69 -0.79 7.61
CA ALA A 166 20.36 0.10 6.65
C ALA A 166 21.79 -0.36 6.31
N THR A 167 22.51 -0.87 7.30
CA THR A 167 23.85 -1.45 7.12
C THR A 167 23.81 -2.71 6.26
N ASP A 168 22.79 -3.55 6.41
CA ASP A 168 22.65 -4.74 5.57
C ASP A 168 22.29 -4.33 4.13
N LEU A 169 21.32 -3.43 3.95
CA LEU A 169 20.86 -2.98 2.62
C LEU A 169 21.99 -2.40 1.76
N VAL A 170 22.89 -1.59 2.33
CA VAL A 170 24.04 -1.07 1.58
C VAL A 170 24.99 -2.20 1.14
N ALA A 171 25.13 -3.25 1.95
CA ALA A 171 25.96 -4.41 1.67
C ALA A 171 25.31 -5.45 0.74
N SER A 172 23.98 -5.41 0.54
CA SER A 172 23.23 -6.39 -0.25
C SER A 172 23.31 -6.21 -1.77
N ASP A 173 24.16 -5.31 -2.28
CA ASP A 173 24.43 -5.12 -3.71
C ASP A 173 23.17 -4.95 -4.61
N ILE A 174 22.12 -4.28 -4.10
CA ILE A 174 20.84 -4.08 -4.82
C ILE A 174 20.98 -2.99 -5.89
N ASP A 175 20.43 -3.18 -7.09
CA ASP A 175 20.58 -2.21 -8.18
C ASP A 175 19.77 -0.93 -7.94
N VAL A 176 18.53 -1.07 -7.46
CA VAL A 176 17.62 0.07 -7.26
C VAL A 176 17.04 0.06 -5.86
N LEU A 177 17.34 1.09 -5.07
CA LEU A 177 16.78 1.32 -3.73
C LEU A 177 16.12 2.70 -3.71
N LEU A 178 14.79 2.79 -3.69
CA LEU A 178 14.06 4.07 -3.71
C LEU A 178 13.04 4.16 -2.57
N GLY A 179 13.17 5.15 -1.69
CA GLY A 179 12.15 5.46 -0.69
C GLY A 179 12.56 6.57 0.27
N GLY A 180 11.95 6.63 1.45
CA GLY A 180 12.40 7.51 2.53
C GLY A 180 13.48 6.87 3.42
N GLY A 181 13.82 7.56 4.50
CA GLY A 181 14.48 6.99 5.66
C GLY A 181 15.90 7.49 5.90
N LEU A 182 16.29 8.65 5.35
CA LEU A 182 17.66 9.19 5.44
C LEU A 182 18.25 9.11 6.86
N ARG A 183 17.43 9.29 7.89
CA ARG A 183 17.83 9.24 9.31
C ARG A 183 18.63 7.99 9.71
N ASN A 184 18.45 6.87 9.01
CA ASN A 184 19.10 5.60 9.29
C ASN A 184 20.44 5.41 8.55
N TRP A 185 20.77 6.31 7.61
CA TRP A 185 21.92 6.20 6.70
C TRP A 185 23.04 7.19 7.02
N ILE A 186 22.73 8.23 7.79
CA ILE A 186 23.65 9.34 8.09
C ILE A 186 24.25 9.25 9.49
N PRO A 187 25.50 9.71 9.71
CA PRO A 187 26.17 9.65 11.01
C PRO A 187 25.35 10.26 12.16
N GLN A 188 25.51 9.74 13.38
CA GLN A 188 24.86 10.30 14.56
C GLN A 188 25.16 11.81 14.73
N GLN A 189 26.39 12.24 14.43
CA GLN A 189 26.76 13.66 14.53
C GLN A 189 26.00 14.56 13.56
N SER A 190 25.46 14.04 12.45
CA SER A 190 24.69 14.85 11.49
C SER A 190 23.41 15.45 12.08
N GLY A 191 22.93 14.93 13.22
CA GLY A 191 21.83 15.56 13.98
C GLY A 191 22.26 16.77 14.82
N LYS A 192 23.56 17.02 14.98
CA LYS A 192 24.09 18.17 15.74
C LYS A 192 24.37 19.33 14.77
N LYS A 193 23.67 20.44 15.00
CA LYS A 193 23.84 21.69 14.24
C LYS A 193 25.32 22.10 14.20
N SER A 194 25.80 22.51 13.03
CA SER A 194 27.17 23.01 12.82
C SER A 194 28.29 21.99 13.03
N SER A 195 27.96 20.69 13.11
CA SER A 195 28.99 19.65 13.05
C SER A 195 29.49 19.45 11.62
N ALA A 196 30.72 18.95 11.45
CA ALA A 196 31.26 18.62 10.14
C ALA A 196 30.36 17.63 9.37
N ALA A 197 29.83 16.61 10.07
CA ALA A 197 28.93 15.63 9.51
C ALA A 197 27.58 16.23 9.09
N GLU A 198 27.07 17.25 9.80
CA GLU A 198 25.85 17.96 9.39
C GLU A 198 26.09 18.79 8.13
N THR A 199 27.23 19.49 8.06
CA THR A 199 27.62 20.28 6.89
C THR A 199 27.81 19.39 5.65
N GLU A 200 28.44 18.23 5.82
CA GLU A 200 28.63 17.24 4.75
C GLU A 200 27.31 16.72 4.21
N ILE A 201 26.39 16.29 5.09
CA ILE A 201 25.06 15.81 4.66
C ILE A 201 24.28 16.93 3.98
N ARG A 202 24.32 18.16 4.51
CA ARG A 202 23.67 19.32 3.88
C ARG A 202 24.23 19.62 2.48
N HIS A 203 25.53 19.43 2.27
CA HIS A 203 26.12 19.56 0.94
C HIS A 203 25.64 18.48 -0.03
N LEU A 204 25.45 17.24 0.46
CA LEU A 204 24.97 16.12 -0.35
C LEU A 204 23.50 16.25 -0.76
N ILE A 205 22.63 16.63 0.18
CA ILE A 205 21.18 16.65 -0.07
C ILE A 205 20.66 18.03 -0.48
N GLY A 206 21.46 19.09 -0.31
CA GLY A 206 21.05 20.47 -0.56
C GLY A 206 19.85 20.89 0.30
N ASP A 207 18.87 21.52 -0.34
CA ASP A 207 17.62 21.98 0.28
C ASP A 207 16.45 21.02 0.02
N ALA A 208 16.72 19.72 -0.20
CA ALA A 208 15.67 18.73 -0.47
C ALA A 208 14.65 18.65 0.67
N TYR A 209 15.12 18.50 1.92
CA TYR A 209 14.30 18.46 3.13
C TYR A 209 15.15 18.58 4.41
N ALA A 210 14.49 18.84 5.55
CA ALA A 210 15.14 18.86 6.86
C ALA A 210 15.49 17.44 7.33
N PHE A 211 16.64 17.27 8.02
CA PHE A 211 17.13 15.96 8.41
C PHE A 211 17.63 15.88 9.87
N SER A 212 17.67 14.65 10.40
CA SER A 212 18.21 14.30 11.71
C SER A 212 18.62 12.83 11.71
N SER A 213 19.71 12.46 12.38
CA SER A 213 20.12 11.04 12.45
C SER A 213 19.41 10.27 13.58
N LYS A 214 19.14 8.98 13.32
CA LYS A 214 18.78 7.95 14.31
C LYS A 214 19.91 6.93 14.52
N ARG A 215 21.01 7.03 13.77
CA ARG A 215 22.19 6.17 13.98
C ARG A 215 22.79 6.41 15.36
N LYS A 216 23.38 5.36 15.91
CA LYS A 216 24.10 5.38 17.20
C LYS A 216 25.61 5.27 17.02
N ASP A 217 26.06 5.43 15.78
CA ASP A 217 27.45 5.38 15.35
C ASP A 217 27.72 6.55 14.38
N ASN A 218 28.97 6.71 13.97
CA ASN A 218 29.38 7.76 13.04
C ASN A 218 29.56 7.25 11.60
N ARG A 219 28.96 6.10 11.23
CA ARG A 219 29.05 5.60 9.86
C ARG A 219 28.23 6.48 8.92
N ASN A 220 28.79 6.75 7.74
CA ASN A 220 28.10 7.44 6.65
C ASN A 220 27.81 6.44 5.53
N LEU A 221 26.64 5.80 5.60
CA LEU A 221 26.25 4.77 4.64
C LEU A 221 26.03 5.34 3.23
N LEU A 222 25.83 6.66 3.10
CA LEU A 222 25.76 7.31 1.79
C LEU A 222 27.11 7.29 1.09
N LEU A 223 28.20 7.52 1.82
CA LEU A 223 29.54 7.42 1.26
C LEU A 223 29.89 5.98 0.93
N GLU A 224 29.54 5.03 1.80
CA GLU A 224 29.73 3.60 1.55
C GLU A 224 28.99 3.19 0.26
N ALA A 225 27.71 3.54 0.12
CA ALA A 225 26.94 3.29 -1.10
C ALA A 225 27.58 3.97 -2.33
N ARG A 226 28.06 5.21 -2.22
CA ARG A 226 28.75 5.88 -3.34
C ARG A 226 30.03 5.15 -3.75
N LEU A 227 30.81 4.65 -2.79
CA LEU A 227 32.01 3.86 -3.06
C LEU A 227 31.67 2.52 -3.73
N ASP A 228 30.52 1.95 -3.41
CA ASP A 228 29.96 0.75 -4.04
C ASP A 228 29.22 1.03 -5.37
N GLY A 229 29.43 2.22 -5.94
CA GLY A 229 28.97 2.57 -7.29
C GLY A 229 27.53 3.12 -7.38
N TYR A 230 26.86 3.38 -6.26
CA TYR A 230 25.51 3.95 -6.29
C TYR A 230 25.52 5.44 -6.63
N GLN A 231 24.62 5.82 -7.53
CA GLN A 231 24.17 7.20 -7.68
C GLN A 231 23.22 7.55 -6.54
N LEU A 232 23.53 8.61 -5.80
CA LEU A 232 22.69 9.08 -4.70
C LEU A 232 21.73 10.16 -5.20
N VAL A 233 20.44 9.99 -4.93
CA VAL A 233 19.40 10.96 -5.31
C VAL A 233 18.48 11.27 -4.14
N PHE A 234 18.12 12.55 -3.97
CA PHE A 234 17.38 13.03 -2.79
C PHE A 234 16.12 13.81 -3.13
N ASP A 235 15.85 14.03 -4.42
CA ASP A 235 14.65 14.69 -4.93
C ASP A 235 14.24 14.10 -6.29
N ARG A 236 13.04 14.49 -6.75
CA ARG A 236 12.46 14.06 -8.03
C ARG A 236 13.35 14.41 -9.21
N ASP A 237 13.94 15.60 -9.21
CA ASP A 237 14.73 16.10 -10.33
C ASP A 237 16.02 15.29 -10.47
N ALA A 238 16.70 14.98 -9.36
CA ALA A 238 17.88 14.12 -9.31
C ALA A 238 17.55 12.70 -9.79
N LEU A 239 16.43 12.12 -9.33
CA LEU A 239 15.98 10.81 -9.79
C LEU A 239 15.74 10.78 -11.31
N SER A 240 15.11 11.82 -11.86
CA SER A 240 14.81 11.91 -13.31
C SER A 240 16.07 11.90 -14.20
N ARG A 241 17.20 12.37 -13.67
CA ARG A 241 18.48 12.46 -14.38
C ARG A 241 19.24 11.14 -14.42
N VAL A 242 18.95 10.19 -13.54
CA VAL A 242 19.59 8.86 -13.54
C VAL A 242 19.20 8.12 -14.83
N LYS A 243 20.21 7.66 -15.58
CA LYS A 243 20.03 7.02 -16.89
C LYS A 243 20.30 5.53 -16.89
N SER A 244 21.27 5.05 -16.11
CA SER A 244 21.67 3.65 -16.00
C SER A 244 22.42 3.43 -14.69
N GLY A 245 22.68 2.17 -14.34
CA GLY A 245 23.47 1.78 -13.17
C GLY A 245 22.74 1.88 -11.84
N LYS A 246 23.47 1.64 -10.75
CA LYS A 246 22.90 1.51 -9.40
C LYS A 246 22.45 2.85 -8.83
N VAL A 247 21.32 2.86 -8.12
CA VAL A 247 20.75 4.08 -7.53
C VAL A 247 20.24 3.85 -6.11
N LEU A 248 20.60 4.77 -5.21
CA LEU A 248 20.05 4.88 -3.86
C LEU A 248 19.34 6.23 -3.74
N GLY A 249 18.02 6.17 -3.71
CA GLY A 249 17.10 7.29 -3.54
C GLY A 249 16.55 7.36 -2.12
N LEU A 250 16.84 8.47 -1.44
CA LEU A 250 16.33 8.77 -0.10
C LEU A 250 15.59 10.11 -0.16
N PHE A 251 14.27 10.09 -0.19
CA PHE A 251 13.43 11.25 -0.50
C PHE A 251 12.76 11.90 0.72
N GLY A 252 13.04 11.37 1.92
CA GLY A 252 12.56 11.93 3.18
C GLY A 252 13.45 11.52 4.34
N ASN A 253 13.51 12.35 5.38
CA ASN A 253 14.27 12.03 6.58
C ASN A 253 13.67 10.84 7.35
N GLU A 254 12.34 10.77 7.39
CA GLU A 254 11.58 9.62 7.85
C GLU A 254 10.96 8.92 6.64
N ALA A 255 9.68 8.60 6.64
CA ALA A 255 9.02 8.25 5.38
C ALA A 255 8.87 9.46 4.45
N MET A 256 8.48 9.16 3.22
CA MET A 256 8.01 10.15 2.27
C MET A 256 6.70 10.79 2.78
N SER A 257 6.34 11.93 2.20
CA SER A 257 5.09 12.63 2.51
C SER A 257 3.87 11.76 2.21
N ASP A 258 2.79 11.90 2.97
CA ASP A 258 1.50 11.23 2.70
C ASP A 258 0.84 11.76 1.42
N ALA A 259 -0.11 11.00 0.86
CA ALA A 259 -0.73 11.27 -0.43
C ALA A 259 -1.52 12.59 -0.46
N ILE A 260 -2.07 13.02 0.67
CA ILE A 260 -2.78 14.30 0.77
C ILE A 260 -1.78 15.45 0.78
N THR A 261 -0.69 15.35 1.55
CA THR A 261 0.37 16.35 1.61
C THR A 261 0.99 16.58 0.23
N CYS A 262 1.35 15.52 -0.49
CA CYS A 262 1.87 15.64 -1.86
C CYS A 262 0.86 16.30 -2.81
N ARG A 263 -0.42 15.88 -2.76
CA ARG A 263 -1.46 16.42 -3.65
C ARG A 263 -1.73 17.90 -3.39
N THR A 264 -1.72 18.34 -2.13
CA THR A 264 -2.04 19.73 -1.76
C THR A 264 -0.85 20.67 -1.93
N SER A 265 0.36 20.15 -1.86
CA SER A 265 1.59 20.91 -2.08
C SER A 265 1.90 21.12 -3.56
N GLY A 266 1.32 20.33 -4.47
CA GLY A 266 1.48 20.48 -5.92
C GLY A 266 2.96 20.47 -6.34
N ASP A 267 3.37 21.48 -7.12
CA ASP A 267 4.75 21.62 -7.60
C ASP A 267 5.78 21.84 -6.49
N ALA A 268 5.36 22.26 -5.28
CA ALA A 268 6.24 22.38 -4.13
C ALA A 268 6.66 21.02 -3.54
N CYS A 269 5.98 19.93 -3.92
CA CYS A 269 6.40 18.58 -3.58
C CYS A 269 7.65 18.20 -4.41
N ARG A 270 8.82 18.29 -3.77
CA ARG A 270 10.12 17.91 -4.36
C ARG A 270 10.38 16.40 -4.37
N GLU A 271 9.59 15.64 -3.60
CA GLU A 271 9.67 14.19 -3.55
C GLU A 271 9.12 13.58 -4.86
N PRO A 272 9.75 12.54 -5.43
CA PRO A 272 9.15 11.77 -6.51
C PRO A 272 7.90 11.05 -5.97
N THR A 273 6.91 10.86 -6.82
CA THR A 273 5.76 10.01 -6.51
C THR A 273 6.14 8.54 -6.55
N LEU A 274 5.35 7.68 -5.88
CA LEU A 274 5.52 6.22 -5.99
C LEU A 274 5.51 5.76 -7.45
N ALA A 275 4.65 6.32 -8.29
CA ALA A 275 4.59 6.03 -9.71
C ALA A 275 5.88 6.42 -10.46
N GLU A 276 6.48 7.57 -10.15
CA GLU A 276 7.76 8.00 -10.74
C GLU A 276 8.93 7.12 -10.28
N MET A 277 8.96 6.72 -9.00
CA MET A 277 9.96 5.79 -8.49
C MET A 277 9.83 4.42 -9.15
N THR A 278 8.61 3.89 -9.26
CA THR A 278 8.32 2.62 -9.94
C THR A 278 8.73 2.67 -11.41
N GLY A 279 8.34 3.72 -12.15
CA GLY A 279 8.73 3.89 -13.54
C GLY A 279 10.25 3.98 -13.72
N LYS A 280 10.96 4.66 -12.80
CA LYS A 280 12.42 4.70 -12.81
C LYS A 280 13.04 3.33 -12.52
N ALA A 281 12.51 2.58 -11.55
CA ALA A 281 13.00 1.24 -11.25
C ALA A 281 12.83 0.29 -12.44
N LEU A 282 11.65 0.30 -13.07
CA LEU A 282 11.39 -0.49 -14.28
C LEU A 282 12.36 -0.11 -15.41
N GLN A 283 12.60 1.19 -15.62
CA GLN A 283 13.57 1.65 -16.62
C GLN A 283 14.96 1.04 -16.36
N LEU A 284 15.50 1.19 -15.15
CA LEU A 284 16.88 0.78 -14.83
C LEU A 284 17.05 -0.75 -14.78
N LEU A 285 16.10 -1.47 -14.19
CA LEU A 285 16.18 -2.92 -14.02
C LEU A 285 15.96 -3.69 -15.33
N SER A 286 15.22 -3.10 -16.27
CA SER A 286 14.95 -3.73 -17.58
C SER A 286 16.11 -3.67 -18.57
N GLU A 287 17.23 -3.01 -18.22
CA GLU A 287 18.44 -2.96 -19.05
C GLU A 287 19.18 -4.32 -19.11
N GLY A 288 18.99 -5.19 -18.12
CA GLY A 288 19.65 -6.50 -18.03
C GLY A 288 19.00 -7.61 -18.88
N GLU A 289 19.81 -8.47 -19.49
CA GLU A 289 19.32 -9.55 -20.39
C GLU A 289 18.64 -10.73 -19.65
N ASN A 290 18.97 -10.90 -18.37
CA ASN A 290 18.48 -11.98 -17.51
C ASN A 290 17.12 -11.68 -16.86
N GLY A 291 16.59 -10.47 -17.04
CA GLY A 291 15.40 -9.97 -16.36
C GLY A 291 15.66 -9.53 -14.92
N PHE A 292 14.60 -9.31 -14.16
CA PHE A 292 14.69 -8.71 -12.83
C PHE A 292 13.64 -9.18 -11.81
N PHE A 293 13.90 -8.91 -10.54
CA PHE A 293 12.89 -8.89 -9.48
C PHE A 293 12.72 -7.46 -8.95
N LEU A 294 11.48 -7.00 -8.87
CA LEU A 294 11.15 -5.68 -8.31
C LEU A 294 10.05 -5.84 -7.25
N MET A 295 10.28 -5.31 -6.06
CA MET A 295 9.23 -5.11 -5.07
C MET A 295 8.87 -3.62 -4.97
N VAL A 296 7.58 -3.32 -5.07
CA VAL A 296 7.00 -1.97 -4.94
C VAL A 296 6.00 -1.97 -3.78
N GLU A 297 6.21 -1.11 -2.80
CA GLU A 297 5.35 -0.96 -1.63
C GLU A 297 4.59 0.38 -1.67
N ALA A 298 3.26 0.31 -1.60
CA ALA A 298 2.42 1.42 -1.18
C ALA A 298 2.11 1.26 0.32
N GLY A 299 3.06 1.67 1.16
CA GLY A 299 3.10 1.31 2.57
C GLY A 299 2.30 2.23 3.48
N GLN A 300 1.96 3.43 3.01
CA GLN A 300 1.18 4.38 3.82
C GLN A 300 -0.33 4.09 3.85
N ILE A 301 -0.82 3.11 3.08
CA ILE A 301 -2.20 2.59 3.20
C ILE A 301 -2.44 2.10 4.64
N ASP A 302 -1.52 1.30 5.18
CA ASP A 302 -1.54 0.80 6.54
C ASP A 302 -1.56 1.93 7.58
N TRP A 303 -0.73 2.96 7.38
CA TRP A 303 -0.65 4.08 8.31
C TRP A 303 -1.93 4.91 8.34
N ALA A 304 -2.56 5.12 7.19
CA ALA A 304 -3.87 5.75 7.14
C ALA A 304 -4.92 4.89 7.87
N CYS A 305 -4.85 3.56 7.72
CA CYS A 305 -5.74 2.63 8.41
C CYS A 305 -5.51 2.59 9.93
N HIS A 306 -4.27 2.58 10.40
CA HIS A 306 -3.95 2.66 11.83
C HIS A 306 -4.49 3.93 12.49
N ASN A 307 -4.58 5.04 11.73
CA ASN A 307 -5.17 6.29 12.18
C ASN A 307 -6.70 6.34 12.01
N ASN A 308 -7.29 5.33 11.39
CA ASN A 308 -8.70 5.26 10.96
C ASN A 308 -9.09 6.45 10.06
N ASP A 309 -8.16 6.96 9.26
CA ASP A 309 -8.35 8.12 8.40
C ASP A 309 -8.79 7.68 7.00
N THR A 310 -10.10 7.61 6.78
CA THR A 310 -10.69 7.18 5.50
C THR A 310 -10.28 8.07 4.32
N GLY A 311 -10.11 9.38 4.53
CA GLY A 311 -9.75 10.31 3.47
C GLY A 311 -8.30 10.10 3.02
N SER A 312 -7.38 9.97 3.97
CA SER A 312 -5.99 9.57 3.67
C SER A 312 -5.92 8.18 3.06
N LEU A 313 -6.68 7.21 3.58
CA LEU A 313 -6.71 5.86 3.02
C LEU A 313 -7.10 5.88 1.54
N LEU A 314 -8.15 6.61 1.17
CA LEU A 314 -8.53 6.76 -0.24
C LEU A 314 -7.40 7.41 -1.05
N ALA A 315 -6.75 8.45 -0.52
CA ALA A 315 -5.63 9.11 -1.20
C ALA A 315 -4.43 8.16 -1.44
N GLU A 316 -4.13 7.29 -0.48
CA GLU A 316 -3.07 6.28 -0.59
C GLU A 316 -3.44 5.17 -1.57
N MET A 317 -4.69 4.70 -1.58
CA MET A 317 -5.18 3.77 -2.61
C MET A 317 -5.06 4.36 -4.02
N LEU A 318 -5.34 5.66 -4.19
CA LEU A 318 -5.15 6.36 -5.46
C LEU A 318 -3.67 6.57 -5.83
N ARG A 319 -2.77 6.65 -4.86
CA ARG A 319 -1.31 6.66 -5.08
C ARG A 319 -0.84 5.30 -5.58
N MET A 320 -1.27 4.23 -4.91
CA MET A 320 -1.00 2.83 -5.26
C MET A 320 -1.49 2.52 -6.67
N ASP A 321 -2.75 2.86 -6.99
CA ASP A 321 -3.35 2.60 -8.31
C ASP A 321 -2.60 3.29 -9.46
N ARG A 322 -2.03 4.49 -9.24
CA ARG A 322 -1.19 5.18 -10.23
C ARG A 322 0.13 4.45 -10.47
N ALA A 323 0.77 3.91 -9.43
CA ALA A 323 1.98 3.13 -9.58
C ALA A 323 1.69 1.77 -10.24
N LEU A 324 0.54 1.17 -9.95
CA LEU A 324 0.07 -0.04 -10.64
C LEU A 324 -0.18 0.23 -12.13
N GLN A 325 -0.79 1.36 -12.49
CA GLN A 325 -0.97 1.74 -13.91
C GLN A 325 0.38 1.80 -14.64
N VAL A 326 1.42 2.39 -14.03
CA VAL A 326 2.77 2.43 -14.63
C VAL A 326 3.32 1.03 -14.88
N ILE A 327 3.06 0.06 -14.00
CA ILE A 327 3.48 -1.33 -14.19
C ILE A 327 2.70 -2.00 -15.32
N LEU A 328 1.36 -1.84 -15.35
CA LEU A 328 0.52 -2.41 -16.41
C LEU A 328 0.90 -1.84 -17.77
N ASP A 329 1.10 -0.52 -17.87
CA ASP A 329 1.53 0.15 -19.09
C ASP A 329 2.91 -0.36 -19.55
N TRP A 330 3.85 -0.60 -18.62
CA TRP A 330 5.17 -1.13 -18.94
C TRP A 330 5.13 -2.60 -19.38
N MET A 331 4.22 -3.40 -18.83
CA MET A 331 4.08 -4.81 -19.21
C MET A 331 3.26 -5.03 -20.47
N GLN A 332 2.60 -3.98 -20.99
CA GLN A 332 1.79 -4.09 -22.19
C GLN A 332 2.57 -4.79 -23.31
N ASP A 333 1.94 -5.81 -23.91
CA ASP A 333 2.51 -6.67 -24.96
C ASP A 333 3.72 -7.55 -24.54
N ARG A 334 4.00 -7.70 -23.25
CA ARG A 334 5.06 -8.57 -22.72
C ARG A 334 4.54 -9.95 -22.31
N GLU A 335 5.18 -11.00 -22.82
CA GLU A 335 4.90 -12.40 -22.43
C GLU A 335 5.99 -13.00 -21.50
N ASP A 336 6.90 -12.17 -21.00
CA ASP A 336 8.05 -12.56 -20.17
C ASP A 336 7.99 -12.01 -18.73
N THR A 337 6.87 -11.41 -18.34
CA THR A 337 6.70 -10.72 -17.06
C THR A 337 5.53 -11.32 -16.28
N LEU A 338 5.72 -11.53 -14.98
CA LEU A 338 4.65 -11.76 -14.02
C LEU A 338 4.56 -10.58 -13.06
N LEU A 339 3.38 -9.97 -12.96
CA LEU A 339 3.01 -9.07 -11.88
C LEU A 339 2.18 -9.83 -10.85
N VAL A 340 2.51 -9.66 -9.57
CA VAL A 340 1.68 -10.08 -8.44
C VAL A 340 1.34 -8.84 -7.61
N VAL A 341 0.06 -8.48 -7.53
CA VAL A 341 -0.45 -7.42 -6.65
C VAL A 341 -1.10 -8.08 -5.44
N THR A 342 -0.66 -7.75 -4.24
CA THR A 342 -1.26 -8.28 -3.02
C THR A 342 -1.10 -7.31 -1.84
N ALA A 343 -1.44 -7.77 -0.64
CA ALA A 343 -1.17 -7.11 0.61
C ALA A 343 -0.45 -8.07 1.56
N ASP A 344 0.12 -7.51 2.62
CA ASP A 344 0.73 -8.25 3.71
C ASP A 344 -0.29 -8.60 4.81
N HIS A 345 -1.31 -7.75 5.01
CA HIS A 345 -2.47 -7.95 5.86
C HIS A 345 -3.60 -6.94 5.54
N GLU A 346 -4.69 -6.99 6.30
CA GLU A 346 -5.66 -5.89 6.39
C GLU A 346 -5.42 -5.07 7.67
N THR A 347 -5.69 -3.77 7.62
CA THR A 347 -5.54 -2.87 8.77
C THR A 347 -6.83 -2.11 9.09
N GLY A 348 -7.17 -2.06 10.39
CA GLY A 348 -8.23 -1.23 10.94
C GLY A 348 -9.61 -1.90 11.02
N GLY A 349 -9.84 -3.01 10.32
CA GLY A 349 -11.17 -3.59 10.19
C GLY A 349 -12.15 -2.59 9.58
N PHE A 350 -11.72 -1.95 8.49
CA PHE A 350 -12.44 -0.87 7.81
C PHE A 350 -13.75 -1.37 7.19
N GLY A 351 -14.79 -0.54 7.18
CA GLY A 351 -15.96 -0.81 6.34
C GLY A 351 -16.89 0.38 6.18
N PHE A 352 -17.50 0.50 4.99
CA PHE A 352 -18.74 1.26 4.86
C PHE A 352 -19.88 0.46 5.50
N SER A 353 -20.68 1.11 6.33
CA SER A 353 -21.83 0.49 7.00
C SER A 353 -23.04 1.40 6.90
N TYR A 354 -24.23 0.82 6.72
CA TYR A 354 -25.46 1.56 6.89
C TYR A 354 -25.63 1.99 8.36
N SER A 355 -26.40 3.05 8.59
CA SER A 355 -26.61 3.62 9.92
C SER A 355 -28.05 4.09 10.14
N GLY A 356 -28.43 4.27 11.40
CA GLY A 356 -29.68 4.92 11.80
C GLY A 356 -29.62 6.46 11.76
N SER A 357 -28.48 7.04 11.41
CA SER A 357 -28.25 8.49 11.40
C SER A 357 -28.61 9.09 10.04
N ASN A 358 -29.22 10.27 10.03
CA ASN A 358 -29.53 11.04 8.81
C ASN A 358 -30.34 10.23 7.77
N LEU A 359 -31.48 9.67 8.20
CA LEU A 359 -32.36 8.85 7.35
C LEU A 359 -32.75 9.58 6.05
N PRO A 360 -32.83 8.86 4.92
CA PRO A 360 -33.21 9.45 3.64
C PRO A 360 -34.66 9.97 3.69
N THR A 361 -34.90 11.10 3.03
CA THR A 361 -36.25 11.63 2.86
C THR A 361 -37.03 10.77 1.86
N PRO A 362 -38.36 10.59 2.05
CA PRO A 362 -39.19 9.86 1.10
C PRO A 362 -39.08 10.42 -0.32
N GLN A 363 -39.00 9.53 -1.32
CA GLN A 363 -38.97 9.88 -2.74
C GLN A 363 -40.15 9.27 -3.47
N ILE A 364 -40.75 10.01 -4.40
CA ILE A 364 -41.75 9.46 -5.32
C ILE A 364 -40.99 8.83 -6.49
N LEU A 365 -41.20 7.54 -6.73
CA LEU A 365 -40.61 6.82 -7.88
C LEU A 365 -41.68 6.53 -8.93
N PRO A 366 -41.35 6.58 -10.23
CA PRO A 366 -42.34 6.45 -11.30
C PRO A 366 -42.79 5.00 -11.56
N GLY A 367 -42.09 4.01 -11.00
CA GLY A 367 -42.36 2.60 -11.23
C GLY A 367 -43.67 2.13 -10.59
N ALA A 368 -44.35 1.18 -11.23
CA ALA A 368 -45.65 0.66 -10.78
C ALA A 368 -45.65 0.15 -9.32
N ALA A 369 -44.51 -0.36 -8.83
CA ALA A 369 -44.34 -0.80 -7.46
C ALA A 369 -44.49 0.31 -6.39
N PHE A 370 -44.35 1.58 -6.79
CA PHE A 370 -44.45 2.77 -5.93
C PHE A 370 -45.68 3.63 -6.28
N LYS A 371 -46.66 3.08 -7.01
CA LYS A 371 -47.88 3.79 -7.40
C LYS A 371 -48.66 4.31 -6.18
N ASP A 372 -48.76 3.49 -5.14
CA ASP A 372 -49.56 3.77 -3.94
C ASP A 372 -48.70 4.01 -2.68
N ARG A 373 -47.38 4.18 -2.84
CA ARG A 373 -46.44 4.45 -1.73
C ARG A 373 -45.17 5.15 -2.20
N THR A 374 -44.56 5.96 -1.33
CA THR A 374 -43.21 6.50 -1.57
C THR A 374 -42.13 5.44 -1.36
N HIS A 375 -40.98 5.66 -1.99
CA HIS A 375 -39.73 4.97 -1.67
C HIS A 375 -39.05 5.68 -0.50
N GLN A 376 -39.00 5.01 0.64
CA GLN A 376 -38.36 5.50 1.86
C GLN A 376 -37.61 4.34 2.49
N PRO A 377 -36.29 4.25 2.27
CA PRO A 377 -35.46 3.27 2.97
C PRO A 377 -35.48 3.51 4.48
N ASP A 378 -35.50 2.42 5.27
CA ASP A 378 -35.55 2.48 6.73
C ASP A 378 -34.23 2.95 7.38
N PHE A 379 -33.13 2.89 6.63
CA PHE A 379 -31.79 3.24 7.10
C PHE A 379 -31.06 4.16 6.11
N ASN A 380 -30.01 4.81 6.60
CA ASN A 380 -29.05 5.51 5.75
C ASN A 380 -27.99 4.51 5.27
N PHE A 381 -28.02 4.19 3.97
CA PHE A 381 -27.08 3.26 3.33
C PHE A 381 -25.79 3.94 2.82
N GLY A 382 -25.54 5.19 3.21
CA GLY A 382 -24.48 6.01 2.67
C GLY A 382 -24.85 6.62 1.31
N ARG A 383 -24.38 7.83 1.05
CA ARG A 383 -24.61 8.52 -0.24
C ARG A 383 -23.31 8.54 -1.02
N PRO A 384 -23.32 8.28 -2.35
CA PRO A 384 -22.09 8.32 -3.15
C PRO A 384 -21.33 9.66 -3.09
N ALA A 385 -22.03 10.78 -2.84
CA ALA A 385 -21.41 12.09 -2.64
C ALA A 385 -20.44 12.13 -1.43
N THR A 386 -20.55 11.21 -0.47
CA THR A 386 -19.58 11.05 0.63
C THR A 386 -18.18 10.73 0.10
N LEU A 387 -18.07 9.99 -1.01
CA LEU A 387 -16.79 9.60 -1.61
C LEU A 387 -16.02 10.82 -2.14
N ASP A 388 -16.72 11.78 -2.76
CA ASP A 388 -16.10 13.05 -3.18
C ASP A 388 -15.62 13.88 -1.97
N ARG A 389 -16.37 13.85 -0.86
CA ARG A 389 -16.00 14.55 0.38
C ARG A 389 -14.74 13.95 1.02
N LEU A 390 -14.61 12.63 1.01
CA LEU A 390 -13.40 11.93 1.44
C LEU A 390 -12.19 12.36 0.59
N GLN A 391 -12.35 12.36 -0.74
CA GLN A 391 -11.27 12.76 -1.66
C GLN A 391 -10.84 14.23 -1.49
N ARG A 392 -11.77 15.11 -1.09
CA ARG A 392 -11.50 16.54 -0.86
C ARG A 392 -10.81 16.86 0.47
N GLN A 393 -10.59 15.89 1.35
CA GLN A 393 -9.82 16.11 2.58
C GLN A 393 -8.46 16.75 2.26
N LYS A 394 -8.14 17.87 2.88
CA LYS A 394 -6.96 18.71 2.57
C LYS A 394 -5.76 18.39 3.44
N GLU A 395 -5.96 17.75 4.58
CA GLU A 395 -4.88 17.27 5.44
C GLU A 395 -5.25 15.92 6.05
N GLY A 396 -4.27 15.02 6.16
CA GLY A 396 -4.42 13.79 6.93
C GLY A 396 -4.48 14.06 8.44
N TYR A 397 -5.10 13.16 9.19
CA TYR A 397 -5.28 13.27 10.64
C TYR A 397 -3.93 13.46 11.34
N PHE A 398 -2.90 12.72 10.92
CA PHE A 398 -1.56 12.84 11.47
C PHE A 398 -0.98 14.26 11.31
N SER A 399 -1.15 14.90 10.14
CA SER A 399 -0.74 16.30 9.92
C SER A 399 -1.48 17.26 10.85
N ILE A 400 -2.80 17.09 10.97
CA ILE A 400 -3.64 17.94 11.82
C ILE A 400 -3.17 17.87 13.27
N PHE A 401 -3.01 16.67 13.83
CA PHE A 401 -2.58 16.50 15.22
C PHE A 401 -1.12 16.92 15.43
N ARG A 402 -0.22 16.68 14.48
CA ARG A 402 1.16 17.17 14.56
C ARG A 402 1.20 18.70 14.63
N LYS A 403 0.39 19.38 13.82
CA LYS A 403 0.28 20.86 13.86
C LYS A 403 -0.35 21.33 15.17
N PHE A 404 -1.36 20.63 15.67
CA PHE A 404 -2.01 20.95 16.94
C PHE A 404 -1.05 20.80 18.14
N ASP A 405 -0.28 19.72 18.18
CA ASP A 405 0.67 19.45 19.26
C ASP A 405 1.87 20.41 19.26
N ALA A 406 2.16 21.02 18.12
CA ALA A 406 3.19 22.05 17.96
C ALA A 406 2.73 23.46 18.38
N LEU A 407 1.44 23.65 18.69
CA LEU A 407 0.94 24.92 19.25
C LEU A 407 1.43 25.10 20.69
N GLU A 408 1.39 26.35 21.17
CA GLU A 408 1.64 26.64 22.58
C GLU A 408 0.57 25.94 23.46
N LYS A 409 0.94 25.58 24.70
CA LYS A 409 0.10 24.71 25.54
C LYS A 409 -1.27 25.30 25.87
N ASP A 410 -1.38 26.62 25.97
CA ASP A 410 -2.62 27.36 26.19
C ASP A 410 -3.48 27.49 24.92
N GLU A 411 -2.89 27.29 23.73
CA GLU A 411 -3.61 27.26 22.46
C GLU A 411 -4.16 25.87 22.11
N GLN A 412 -3.71 24.81 22.79
CA GLN A 412 -4.14 23.42 22.61
C GLN A 412 -5.56 23.18 23.20
N THR A 413 -6.56 23.92 22.69
CA THR A 413 -7.95 23.91 23.17
C THR A 413 -8.88 23.09 22.27
N PRO A 414 -10.03 22.58 22.81
CA PRO A 414 -11.06 21.93 22.01
C PRO A 414 -11.56 22.78 20.83
N THR A 415 -11.81 24.07 21.06
CA THR A 415 -12.23 25.01 20.00
C THR A 415 -11.20 25.10 18.88
N ARG A 416 -9.90 25.17 19.24
CA ARG A 416 -8.81 25.23 18.26
C ARG A 416 -8.72 23.95 17.45
N LEU A 417 -8.80 22.79 18.09
CA LEU A 417 -8.78 21.49 17.41
C LEU A 417 -9.97 21.36 16.44
N ALA A 418 -11.19 21.67 16.88
CA ALA A 418 -12.39 21.64 16.04
C ALA A 418 -12.24 22.58 14.83
N SER A 419 -11.69 23.78 15.02
CA SER A 419 -11.43 24.73 13.94
C SER A 419 -10.44 24.17 12.91
N MET A 420 -9.33 23.57 13.36
CA MET A 420 -8.33 22.98 12.47
C MET A 420 -8.91 21.83 11.64
N ILE A 421 -9.66 20.92 12.28
CA ILE A 421 -10.32 19.79 11.61
C ILE A 421 -11.35 20.30 10.59
N ASN A 422 -12.21 21.24 10.98
CA ASN A 422 -13.26 21.77 10.10
C ASN A 422 -12.72 22.58 8.90
N GLN A 423 -11.47 23.02 8.94
CA GLN A 423 -10.77 23.64 7.81
C GLN A 423 -10.10 22.59 6.90
N ALA A 424 -9.67 21.46 7.48
CA ALA A 424 -8.95 20.41 6.80
C ALA A 424 -9.86 19.43 6.05
N MET A 425 -11.12 19.24 6.46
CA MET A 425 -12.00 18.23 5.86
C MET A 425 -13.47 18.66 5.82
N ASP A 426 -14.23 18.05 4.91
CA ASP A 426 -15.65 18.36 4.73
C ASP A 426 -16.54 17.81 5.86
N PHE A 427 -16.07 16.83 6.64
CA PHE A 427 -16.82 16.24 7.77
C PHE A 427 -16.50 17.00 9.04
N ARG A 428 -17.52 17.63 9.63
CA ARG A 428 -17.31 18.62 10.69
C ARG A 428 -17.48 18.00 12.07
N ILE A 429 -16.67 18.47 13.01
CA ILE A 429 -16.83 18.16 14.43
C ILE A 429 -17.21 19.40 15.24
N THR A 430 -17.92 19.19 16.34
CA THR A 430 -18.22 20.20 17.35
C THR A 430 -17.06 20.35 18.35
N GLU A 431 -17.11 21.42 19.14
CA GLU A 431 -16.19 21.60 20.27
C GLU A 431 -16.29 20.46 21.30
N ASP A 432 -17.51 20.03 21.65
CA ASP A 432 -17.73 18.90 22.56
C ASP A 432 -17.11 17.59 22.04
N GLN A 433 -17.15 17.37 20.72
CA GLN A 433 -16.49 16.21 20.12
C GLN A 433 -14.96 16.35 20.21
N ALA A 434 -14.42 17.54 19.95
CA ALA A 434 -12.99 17.81 20.11
C ALA A 434 -12.53 17.65 21.57
N GLU A 435 -13.32 18.07 22.55
CA GLU A 435 -13.03 17.88 23.98
C GLU A 435 -12.94 16.38 24.32
N LYS A 436 -13.87 15.57 23.82
CA LYS A 436 -13.83 14.10 24.01
C LYS A 436 -12.58 13.48 23.37
N ILE A 437 -12.18 13.95 22.19
CA ILE A 437 -10.96 13.51 21.52
C ILE A 437 -9.71 13.84 22.34
N LEU A 438 -9.66 15.01 22.98
CA LEU A 438 -8.53 15.45 23.80
C LEU A 438 -8.51 14.84 25.20
N ARG A 439 -9.59 14.17 25.62
CA ARG A 439 -9.73 13.64 26.97
C ARG A 439 -8.75 12.51 27.23
N ARG A 440 -7.94 12.67 28.27
CA ARG A 440 -6.98 11.67 28.76
C ARG A 440 -7.48 10.96 30.02
N GLY A 441 -6.90 9.81 30.31
CA GLY A 441 -7.11 9.07 31.55
C GLY A 441 -6.01 8.06 31.81
N PRO A 442 -6.06 7.33 32.94
CA PRO A 442 -5.12 6.26 33.22
C PRO A 442 -5.08 5.25 32.06
N ASN A 443 -3.87 4.90 31.62
CA ASN A 443 -3.68 3.90 30.57
C ASN A 443 -3.89 2.49 31.14
N PRO A 444 -4.97 1.76 30.79
CA PRO A 444 -5.22 0.42 31.32
C PRO A 444 -4.20 -0.61 30.82
N LEU A 445 -3.48 -0.31 29.73
CA LEU A 445 -2.47 -1.16 29.10
C LEU A 445 -1.05 -0.78 29.50
N TYR A 446 -0.87 0.07 30.52
CA TYR A 446 0.45 0.57 30.89
C TYR A 446 1.44 -0.57 31.13
N ALA A 447 2.51 -0.55 30.34
CA ALA A 447 3.64 -1.46 30.45
C ALA A 447 4.92 -0.64 30.52
N LYS A 448 5.58 -0.69 31.68
CA LYS A 448 6.83 0.04 31.92
C LYS A 448 7.85 -0.32 30.83
N ASP A 449 8.52 0.70 30.28
CA ASP A 449 9.56 0.59 29.26
C ASP A 449 9.08 0.07 27.88
N HIS A 450 7.77 -0.15 27.70
CA HIS A 450 7.20 -0.51 26.40
C HIS A 450 7.12 0.71 25.47
N ARG A 451 7.54 0.55 24.21
CA ARG A 451 7.66 1.64 23.24
C ARG A 451 6.36 2.43 23.02
N TYR A 452 5.22 1.76 23.03
CA TYR A 452 3.92 2.37 22.74
C TYR A 452 2.98 2.43 23.95
N LEU A 453 3.28 1.64 24.99
CA LEU A 453 2.41 1.47 26.18
C LEU A 453 3.09 1.99 27.45
N GLY A 454 4.22 2.69 27.31
CA GLY A 454 5.02 3.22 28.41
C GLY A 454 4.46 4.49 29.05
N ASP A 455 3.40 5.08 28.49
CA ASP A 455 2.75 6.25 29.08
C ASP A 455 1.70 5.83 30.11
N LYS A 456 1.73 6.47 31.28
CA LYS A 456 0.79 6.22 32.38
C LYS A 456 -0.62 6.74 32.09
N GLU A 457 -0.74 7.68 31.15
CA GLU A 457 -2.01 8.21 30.69
C GLU A 457 -2.09 8.15 29.17
N SER A 458 -3.26 7.80 28.65
CA SER A 458 -3.54 7.71 27.23
C SER A 458 -4.88 8.39 26.88
N PRO A 459 -5.15 8.69 25.59
CA PRO A 459 -6.47 9.10 25.14
C PRO A 459 -7.54 8.08 25.54
N ARG A 460 -8.71 8.55 26.01
CA ARG A 460 -9.76 7.65 26.50
C ARG A 460 -10.53 7.01 25.34
N VAL A 461 -10.43 5.69 25.22
CA VAL A 461 -11.20 4.86 24.28
C VAL A 461 -12.29 4.10 25.05
N ASN A 462 -13.54 4.17 24.59
CA ASN A 462 -14.66 3.52 25.28
C ASN A 462 -14.79 2.04 24.90
N ASP A 463 -14.73 1.74 23.60
CA ASP A 463 -14.97 0.40 23.07
C ASP A 463 -13.70 -0.18 22.46
N TYR A 464 -13.41 -1.45 22.78
CA TYR A 464 -12.27 -2.19 22.26
C TYR A 464 -10.92 -1.49 22.53
N ALA A 465 -10.76 -0.86 23.70
CA ALA A 465 -9.58 -0.07 24.04
C ALA A 465 -8.25 -0.84 23.91
N ASP A 466 -8.27 -2.15 24.15
CA ASP A 466 -7.12 -3.05 24.03
C ASP A 466 -6.51 -3.10 22.62
N PHE A 467 -7.27 -2.65 21.62
CA PHE A 467 -6.90 -2.66 20.20
C PHE A 467 -6.50 -1.28 19.66
N TYR A 468 -6.30 -0.29 20.55
CA TYR A 468 -5.85 1.06 20.20
C TYR A 468 -4.57 1.39 20.98
N VAL A 469 -3.45 0.88 20.47
CA VAL A 469 -2.20 0.74 21.24
C VAL A 469 -1.13 1.80 20.94
N PHE A 470 -1.37 2.70 20.00
CA PHE A 470 -0.35 3.63 19.48
C PHE A 470 -0.24 4.96 20.26
N GLY A 471 -0.38 4.92 21.59
CA GLY A 471 -0.18 6.08 22.47
C GLY A 471 -1.05 7.29 22.10
N ASP A 472 -0.45 8.48 21.98
CA ASP A 472 -1.17 9.72 21.70
C ASP A 472 -1.79 9.81 20.29
N ASN A 473 -1.35 8.95 19.38
CA ASN A 473 -1.94 8.83 18.04
C ASN A 473 -3.37 8.29 18.09
N VAL A 474 -3.80 7.68 19.20
CA VAL A 474 -5.17 7.20 19.40
C VAL A 474 -6.22 8.33 19.28
N ARG A 475 -5.82 9.59 19.44
CA ARG A 475 -6.68 10.76 19.15
C ARG A 475 -7.19 10.79 17.70
N MET A 476 -6.41 10.27 16.74
CA MET A 476 -6.83 10.12 15.35
C MET A 476 -7.98 9.10 15.22
N ASN A 477 -7.90 7.98 15.93
CA ASN A 477 -8.98 6.99 15.96
C ASN A 477 -10.24 7.51 16.66
N LEU A 478 -10.09 8.43 17.63
CA LEU A 478 -11.22 9.12 18.26
C LEU A 478 -11.86 10.14 17.31
N LEU A 479 -11.07 10.82 16.49
CA LEU A 479 -11.58 11.66 15.41
C LEU A 479 -12.38 10.84 14.40
N ALA A 480 -11.86 9.69 13.96
CA ALA A 480 -12.58 8.78 13.07
C ALA A 480 -13.95 8.38 13.64
N ARG A 481 -14.03 8.09 14.94
CA ARG A 481 -15.30 7.82 15.64
C ARG A 481 -16.24 9.03 15.65
N ALA A 482 -15.71 10.23 15.81
CA ALA A 482 -16.52 11.45 15.84
C ALA A 482 -17.20 11.74 14.47
N VAL A 483 -16.56 11.37 13.36
CA VAL A 483 -17.09 11.57 12.00
C VAL A 483 -17.74 10.33 11.37
N ALA A 484 -17.70 9.18 12.05
CA ALA A 484 -18.14 7.87 11.55
C ALA A 484 -19.56 7.90 10.95
N ALA A 485 -20.53 8.47 11.69
CA ALA A 485 -21.93 8.54 11.24
C ALA A 485 -22.10 9.40 9.98
N GLU A 486 -21.29 10.44 9.81
CA GLU A 486 -21.36 11.30 8.63
C GLU A 486 -20.68 10.65 7.41
N GLN A 487 -19.62 9.88 7.65
CA GLN A 487 -18.92 9.11 6.62
C GLN A 487 -19.63 7.79 6.26
N ASN A 488 -20.56 7.29 7.09
CA ASN A 488 -21.05 5.90 7.02
C ASN A 488 -19.90 4.89 7.07
N VAL A 489 -18.88 5.18 7.87
CA VAL A 489 -17.68 4.36 8.01
C VAL A 489 -17.55 3.87 9.44
N VAL A 490 -17.16 2.62 9.58
CA VAL A 490 -16.78 2.00 10.85
C VAL A 490 -15.36 1.45 10.78
N TRP A 491 -14.76 1.35 11.95
CA TRP A 491 -13.44 0.77 12.15
C TRP A 491 -13.50 -0.12 13.39
N ALA A 492 -12.99 -1.34 13.29
CA ALA A 492 -13.04 -2.30 14.38
C ALA A 492 -11.86 -2.13 15.36
N THR A 493 -10.70 -1.73 14.85
CA THR A 493 -9.43 -1.70 15.58
C THR A 493 -8.57 -0.49 15.16
N GLY A 494 -7.51 -0.22 15.91
CA GLY A 494 -6.39 0.62 15.47
C GLY A 494 -5.17 -0.21 15.06
N THR A 495 -5.27 -1.53 14.96
CA THR A 495 -4.21 -2.49 14.58
C THR A 495 -4.55 -3.25 13.28
N HIS A 496 -3.82 -4.32 12.97
CA HIS A 496 -4.15 -5.23 11.86
C HIS A 496 -5.29 -6.21 12.21
N THR A 497 -5.83 -6.85 11.19
CA THR A 497 -6.78 -7.97 11.31
C THR A 497 -6.30 -9.20 10.54
N SER A 498 -6.89 -10.37 10.82
CA SER A 498 -6.56 -11.65 10.17
C SER A 498 -7.28 -11.87 8.84
N THR A 499 -7.85 -10.82 8.24
CA THR A 499 -8.64 -10.94 7.02
C THR A 499 -7.76 -11.50 5.89
N PRO A 500 -8.14 -12.61 5.23
CA PRO A 500 -7.41 -13.07 4.05
C PRO A 500 -7.38 -11.97 2.99
N VAL A 501 -6.18 -11.67 2.50
CA VAL A 501 -5.97 -10.62 1.50
C VAL A 501 -6.11 -11.20 0.10
N ILE A 502 -6.33 -10.32 -0.88
CA ILE A 502 -6.43 -10.73 -2.29
C ILE A 502 -5.03 -10.71 -2.90
N ALA A 503 -4.72 -11.72 -3.71
CA ALA A 503 -3.62 -11.67 -4.68
C ALA A 503 -4.19 -11.62 -6.10
N VAL A 504 -3.64 -10.76 -6.94
CA VAL A 504 -3.96 -10.66 -8.36
C VAL A 504 -2.67 -10.90 -9.15
N ALA A 505 -2.65 -11.97 -9.95
CA ALA A 505 -1.51 -12.33 -10.78
C ALA A 505 -1.79 -12.04 -12.26
N VAL A 506 -1.02 -11.13 -12.86
CA VAL A 506 -1.15 -10.72 -14.27
C VAL A 506 0.12 -11.14 -15.02
N GLY A 507 -0.04 -11.88 -16.12
CA GLY A 507 1.08 -12.40 -16.91
C GLY A 507 0.70 -13.69 -17.65
N PRO A 508 1.68 -14.37 -18.27
CA PRO A 508 1.45 -15.60 -19.03
C PRO A 508 0.64 -16.63 -18.25
N GLU A 509 -0.32 -17.28 -18.90
CA GLU A 509 -1.27 -18.18 -18.25
C GLU A 509 -0.58 -19.26 -17.39
N HIS A 510 0.46 -19.91 -17.92
CA HIS A 510 1.20 -20.94 -17.18
C HIS A 510 1.86 -20.44 -15.88
N ALA A 511 2.10 -19.13 -15.77
CA ALA A 511 2.71 -18.49 -14.61
C ALA A 511 1.65 -17.93 -13.65
N SER A 512 0.53 -17.39 -14.16
CA SER A 512 -0.52 -16.76 -13.34
C SER A 512 -1.59 -17.73 -12.83
N GLN A 513 -1.90 -18.82 -13.55
CA GLN A 513 -2.94 -19.79 -13.16
C GLN A 513 -2.79 -20.37 -11.74
N PRO A 514 -1.57 -20.72 -11.24
CA PRO A 514 -1.42 -21.27 -9.90
C PRO A 514 -1.90 -20.34 -8.76
N TYR A 515 -2.04 -19.04 -9.03
CA TYR A 515 -2.45 -18.05 -8.05
C TYR A 515 -3.97 -18.09 -7.78
N GLY A 516 -4.77 -18.79 -8.58
CA GLY A 516 -6.24 -18.81 -8.55
C GLY A 516 -6.87 -19.65 -7.44
N THR A 517 -6.21 -19.76 -6.29
CA THR A 517 -6.63 -20.63 -5.19
C THR A 517 -6.55 -19.90 -3.84
N MET A 518 -7.09 -20.53 -2.79
CA MET A 518 -6.82 -20.10 -1.43
C MET A 518 -5.48 -20.69 -0.98
N MET A 519 -4.56 -19.83 -0.56
CA MET A 519 -3.21 -20.23 -0.13
C MET A 519 -2.74 -19.45 1.08
N HIS A 520 -1.57 -19.78 1.60
CA HIS A 520 -0.90 -19.01 2.64
C HIS A 520 0.19 -18.10 2.02
N ALA A 521 0.58 -17.02 2.71
CA ALA A 521 1.64 -16.12 2.26
C ALA A 521 2.96 -16.84 1.94
N THR A 522 3.26 -17.92 2.68
CA THR A 522 4.41 -18.79 2.39
C THR A 522 4.29 -19.54 1.07
N ASP A 523 3.09 -19.98 0.71
CA ASP A 523 2.85 -20.68 -0.55
C ASP A 523 2.93 -19.70 -1.72
N LEU A 524 2.40 -18.49 -1.54
CA LEU A 524 2.55 -17.39 -2.49
C LEU A 524 4.03 -17.06 -2.73
N GLY A 525 4.83 -16.95 -1.66
CA GLY A 525 6.28 -16.74 -1.73
C GLY A 525 7.01 -17.84 -2.50
N LYS A 526 6.69 -19.12 -2.23
CA LYS A 526 7.25 -20.25 -2.97
C LYS A 526 6.85 -20.22 -4.46
N GLN A 527 5.60 -19.87 -4.74
CA GLN A 527 5.10 -19.80 -6.11
C GLN A 527 5.82 -18.72 -6.91
N MET A 528 6.02 -17.52 -6.33
CA MET A 528 6.80 -16.45 -6.96
C MET A 528 8.24 -16.88 -7.25
N GLN A 529 8.90 -17.53 -6.27
CA GLN A 529 10.27 -18.03 -6.44
C GLN A 529 10.37 -19.10 -7.53
N SER A 530 9.45 -20.07 -7.56
CA SER A 530 9.37 -21.12 -8.59
C SER A 530 9.21 -20.51 -9.99
N THR A 531 8.28 -19.56 -10.14
CA THR A 531 8.03 -18.90 -11.42
C THR A 531 9.23 -18.09 -11.92
N LEU A 532 9.84 -17.25 -11.07
CA LEU A 532 10.95 -16.39 -11.47
C LEU A 532 12.23 -17.19 -11.80
N LEU A 533 12.46 -18.31 -11.11
CA LEU A 533 13.68 -19.11 -11.22
C LEU A 533 13.53 -20.31 -12.18
N GLY A 534 12.33 -20.53 -12.74
CA GLY A 534 12.05 -21.60 -13.68
C GLY A 534 12.15 -23.01 -13.09
N ARG A 535 11.75 -23.19 -11.82
CA ARG A 535 11.88 -24.45 -11.07
C ARG A 535 10.55 -25.04 -10.65
#